data_AF-A0A1I0QDW4-F1
#
_entry.id   AF-A0A1I0QDW4-F1
#
_cell.length_a   1.000
_cell.length_b   1.000
_cell.length_c   1.000
_cell.angle_alpha   90.00
_cell.angle_beta   90.00
_cell.angle_gamma   90.00
#
_symmetry.space_group_name_H-M   'P 1'
#
loop_
_entity.id
_entity.type
_entity.pdbx_description
1 polymer ?
#
loop_
_entity_poly.entity_id
_entity_poly.type
_entity_poly.pdbx_seq_one_letter_code
_entity_poly.pdbx_strand_id
1 'polypeptide(L)' 'MENLAVITTKFVLEDNSPIVSVFKDEEGDWQFFGKEKGILEEDARVIKLEEILRIDKSIGDILAIKNRSHVWREDAG' A
#
# COMPACT_ATOMS: atom_id res chain seq x y z
N MET A 1 12.62 5.16 11.02
CA MET A 1 11.93 4.57 9.85
C MET A 1 11.21 5.66 9.05
N GLU A 2 11.77 6.87 8.95
CA GLU A 2 10.99 8.05 8.50
C GLU A 2 11.12 8.37 7.00
N ASN A 3 11.88 7.56 6.25
CA ASN A 3 12.20 7.83 4.84
C ASN A 3 11.84 6.67 3.89
N LEU A 4 10.98 5.73 4.29
CA LEU A 4 10.53 4.66 3.38
C LEU A 4 9.49 5.22 2.41
N ALA A 5 9.87 5.24 1.13
CA ALA A 5 8.96 5.54 0.04
C ALA A 5 8.06 4.33 -0.21
N VAL A 6 6.82 4.63 -0.58
CA VAL A 6 5.75 3.67 -0.76
C VAL A 6 5.01 4.01 -2.04
N ILE A 7 4.83 3.02 -2.90
CA ILE A 7 3.98 3.13 -4.08
C ILE A 7 2.54 2.81 -3.67
N THR A 8 1.62 3.67 -4.05
CA THR A 8 0.18 3.44 -3.92
C THR A 8 -0.57 4.04 -5.09
N THR A 9 -1.89 4.16 -5.00
CA THR A 9 -2.72 4.77 -6.04
C THR A 9 -3.47 5.97 -5.50
N LYS A 10 -3.88 6.88 -6.41
CA LYS A 10 -4.76 8.00 -6.07
C LYS A 10 -6.05 7.53 -5.40
N PHE A 11 -6.56 6.34 -5.71
CA PHE A 11 -7.78 5.81 -5.09
C PHE A 11 -7.60 5.56 -3.59
N VAL A 12 -6.45 5.01 -3.19
CA VAL A 12 -6.12 4.81 -1.77
C VAL A 12 -5.86 6.15 -1.08
N LEU A 13 -5.11 7.03 -1.74
CA LEU A 13 -4.65 8.29 -1.14
C LEU A 13 -5.73 9.37 -1.06
N GLU A 14 -6.50 9.53 -2.13
CA GLU A 14 -7.43 10.65 -2.35
C GLU A 14 -8.89 10.19 -2.14
N ASP A 15 -9.26 8.99 -2.60
CA ASP A 15 -10.62 8.46 -2.49
C ASP A 15 -10.86 7.58 -1.25
N ASN A 16 -9.85 7.41 -0.39
CA ASN A 16 -9.88 6.54 0.80
C ASN A 16 -10.30 5.09 0.49
N SER A 17 -9.91 4.57 -0.69
CA SER A 17 -10.17 3.18 -1.04
C SER A 17 -9.44 2.22 -0.08
N PRO A 18 -10.10 1.15 0.40
CA PRO A 18 -9.48 0.20 1.31
C PRO A 18 -8.33 -0.51 0.63
N ILE A 19 -7.17 -0.57 1.30
CA ILE A 19 -6.00 -1.29 0.81
C ILE A 19 -6.27 -2.79 0.94
N VAL A 20 -6.46 -3.49 -0.18
CA VAL A 20 -6.72 -4.94 -0.19
C VAL A 20 -5.49 -5.76 -0.59
N SER A 21 -4.47 -5.12 -1.15
CA SER A 21 -3.27 -5.79 -1.65
C SER A 21 -2.01 -5.06 -1.18
N VAL A 22 -1.16 -5.79 -0.47
CA VAL A 22 0.13 -5.31 0.05
C VAL A 22 1.24 -6.16 -0.53
N PHE A 23 2.14 -5.53 -1.27
CA PHE A 23 3.30 -6.19 -1.86
C PHE A 23 4.60 -5.57 -1.35
N LYS A 24 5.56 -6.44 -1.06
CA LYS A 24 6.94 -6.05 -0.79
C LYS A 24 7.84 -6.77 -1.77
N ASP A 25 8.54 -6.00 -2.59
CA ASP A 25 9.36 -6.56 -3.67
C ASP A 25 10.67 -7.18 -3.15
N GLU A 26 11.58 -7.50 -4.05
CA GLU A 26 12.88 -8.07 -3.70
C GLU A 26 13.79 -7.07 -2.98
N GLU A 27 13.76 -5.82 -3.42
CA GLU A 27 14.61 -4.72 -2.95
C GLU A 27 14.11 -4.16 -1.60
N GLY A 28 12.87 -4.48 -1.24
CA GLY A 28 12.20 -4.07 -0.01
C GLY A 28 11.29 -2.87 -0.19
N ASP A 29 11.01 -2.47 -1.44
CA ASP A 29 10.06 -1.42 -1.77
C ASP A 29 8.63 -1.92 -1.54
N TRP A 30 7.81 -1.00 -1.05
CA TRP A 30 6.44 -1.28 -0.67
C TRP A 30 5.45 -0.79 -1.71
N GLN A 31 4.47 -1.62 -2.01
CA GLN A 31 3.36 -1.28 -2.90
C GLN A 31 2.02 -1.63 -2.23
N PHE A 32 1.12 -0.66 -2.12
CA PHE A 32 -0.21 -0.82 -1.52
C PHE A 32 -1.29 -0.44 -2.52
N PHE A 33 -2.15 -1.39 -2.86
CA PHE A 33 -3.21 -1.23 -3.85
C PHE A 33 -4.58 -1.42 -3.21
N GLY A 34 -5.52 -0.58 -3.67
CA GLY A 34 -6.93 -0.70 -3.35
C GLY A 34 -7.62 -1.79 -4.16
N LYS A 35 -8.95 -1.86 -4.07
CA LYS A 35 -9.77 -2.86 -4.77
C LYS A 35 -10.01 -2.56 -6.25
N GLU A 36 -9.54 -1.41 -6.71
CA GLU A 36 -9.74 -0.93 -8.07
C GLU A 36 -9.06 -1.82 -9.10
N LYS A 37 -9.70 -1.92 -10.27
CA LYS A 37 -9.19 -2.67 -11.42
C LYS A 37 -8.85 -1.70 -12.54
N GLY A 38 -7.90 -2.09 -13.39
CA GLY A 38 -7.48 -1.26 -14.51
C GLY A 38 -6.71 -0.01 -14.11
N ILE A 39 -5.99 -0.07 -12.98
CA ILE A 39 -5.09 1.00 -12.51
C ILE A 39 -4.05 1.28 -13.60
N LEU A 40 -3.91 2.55 -13.97
CA LEU A 40 -2.91 3.01 -14.92
C LEU A 40 -1.70 3.60 -14.17
N GLU A 41 -0.57 3.75 -14.86
CA GLU A 41 0.64 4.35 -14.27
C GLU A 41 0.40 5.80 -13.80
N GLU A 42 -0.47 6.55 -14.48
CA GLU A 42 -0.87 7.92 -14.07
C GLU A 42 -1.63 7.98 -12.73
N ASP A 43 -2.23 6.86 -12.31
CA ASP A 43 -2.91 6.74 -11.04
C ASP A 43 -1.94 6.43 -9.90
N ALA A 44 -0.70 6.03 -10.21
CA ALA A 44 0.31 5.72 -9.22
C ALA A 44 0.71 6.99 -8.44
N ARG A 45 0.95 6.81 -7.16
CA ARG A 45 1.43 7.84 -6.24
C ARG A 45 2.58 7.27 -5.45
N VAL A 46 3.61 8.09 -5.22
CA VAL A 46 4.69 7.74 -4.30
C VAL A 46 4.53 8.63 -3.08
N ILE A 47 4.28 8.01 -1.93
CA ILE A 47 4.12 8.71 -0.65
C ILE A 47 5.07 8.11 0.38
N LYS A 48 5.13 8.73 1.56
CA LYS A 48 5.87 8.16 2.68
C LYS A 48 5.05 7.07 3.35
N LEU A 49 5.71 6.07 3.92
CA LEU A 49 5.04 5.04 4.72
C LEU A 49 4.22 5.62 5.88
N GLU A 50 4.66 6.73 6.49
CA GLU A 50 3.89 7.41 7.54
C GLU A 50 2.51 7.87 7.06
N GLU A 51 2.38 8.26 5.79
CA GLU A 51 1.13 8.74 5.21
C GLU A 51 0.16 7.57 5.01
N ILE A 52 0.66 6.43 4.53
CA ILE A 52 -0.15 5.20 4.44
C ILE A 52 -0.63 4.76 5.82
N LEU A 53 0.21 4.81 6.85
CA LEU A 53 -0.17 4.41 8.22
C LEU A 53 -1.19 5.38 8.85
N ARG A 54 -1.25 6.63 8.39
CA ARG A 54 -2.31 7.58 8.78
C ARG A 54 -3.64 7.24 8.13
N ILE A 55 -3.63 6.77 6.88
CA ILE A 55 -4.82 6.32 6.13
C ILE A 55 -5.34 4.99 6.69
N ASP A 56 -4.45 4.01 6.86
CA ASP A 56 -4.79 2.67 7.35
C ASP A 56 -3.74 2.18 8.36
N LYS A 57 -4.11 2.27 9.64
CA LYS A 57 -3.24 1.85 10.75
C LYS A 57 -2.99 0.35 10.80
N SER A 58 -3.90 -0.47 10.26
CA SER A 58 -3.77 -1.94 10.30
C SER A 58 -2.67 -2.45 9.37
N ILE A 59 -2.18 -1.61 8.45
CA ILE A 59 -0.95 -1.90 7.70
C ILE A 59 0.25 -2.10 8.61
N GLY A 60 0.27 -1.46 9.79
CA GLY A 60 1.35 -1.61 10.76
C GLY A 60 1.64 -3.06 11.14
N ASP A 61 0.60 -3.89 11.23
CA ASP A 61 0.72 -5.32 11.54
C ASP A 61 1.34 -6.14 10.39
N ILE A 62 1.26 -5.62 9.16
CA ILE A 62 1.74 -6.26 7.94
C ILE A 62 3.19 -5.88 7.63
N LEU A 63 3.73 -4.81 8.22
CA LEU A 63 5.10 -4.35 7.95
C LEU A 63 6.20 -5.36 8.33
N ALA A 64 5.85 -6.39 9.12
CA ALA A 64 6.75 -7.47 9.51
C ALA A 64 6.95 -8.56 8.43
N ILE A 65 6.27 -8.48 7.26
CA ILE A 65 6.45 -9.47 6.20
C ILE A 65 7.84 -9.39 5.55
N LYS A 66 8.29 -10.53 5.02
CA LYS A 66 9.58 -10.66 4.34
C LYS A 66 9.53 -10.00 2.96
N ASN A 67 10.69 -9.66 2.41
CA ASN A 67 10.80 -9.26 1.01
C ASN A 67 10.26 -10.39 0.10
N ARG A 68 9.84 -10.04 -1.11
CA ARG A 68 9.18 -10.94 -2.08
C ARG A 68 7.86 -11.54 -1.55
N SER A 69 7.16 -10.82 -0.69
CA SER A 69 5.89 -11.28 -0.10
C SER A 69 4.72 -10.47 -0.63
N HIS A 70 3.60 -11.15 -0.81
CA HIS A 70 2.31 -10.56 -1.15
C HIS A 70 1.29 -10.98 -0.10
N VAL A 71 0.60 -10.00 0.47
CA VAL A 71 -0.53 -10.21 1.39
C VAL A 71 -1.79 -9.63 0.75
N TRP A 72 -2.82 -10.46 0.69
CA TRP A 72 -4.18 -10.05 0.38
C TRP A 72 -4.92 -9.83 1.69
N ARG A 73 -5.60 -8.70 1.79
CA ARG A 73 -6.49 -8.38 2.91
C ARG A 73 -7.91 -8.61 2.41
N GLU A 74 -8.70 -9.37 3.16
CA GLU A 74 -10.14 -9.40 2.94
C GLU A 74 -10.65 -7.96 3.11
N ASP A 75 -11.45 -7.48 2.14
CA ASP A 75 -12.12 -6.18 2.22
C ASP A 75 -12.82 -6.16 3.59
N ALA A 76 -12.25 -5.45 4.55
CA ALA A 76 -12.90 -5.24 5.83
C ALA A 76 -14.03 -4.26 5.53
N GLY A 77 -15.14 -4.82 5.02
CA GLY A 77 -16.34 -4.08 4.64
C GLY A 77 -16.93 -3.29 5.80
#